data_AF-A0ABD5FGJ6-F1
#
_entry.id   AF-A0ABD5FGJ6-F1
#
_cell.length_a   1.000
_cell.length_b   1.000
_cell.length_c   1.000
_cell.angle_alpha   90.00
_cell.angle_beta   90.00
_cell.angle_gamma   90.00
#
_symmetry.space_group_name_H-M   'P 1'
#
loop_
_entity.id
_entity.type
_entity.pdbx_description
1 polymer ?
#
loop_
_entity_poly.entity_id
_entity_poly.type
_entity_poly.pdbx_seq_one_letter_code
_entity_poly.pdbx_strand_id
1 'polypeptide(L)'
;MKLIGIVGSAAEVSTNRQLLNFIKKQYKKEFTLELVEIKDFPLFNQEEDQTQSPAIQRLNRQLLMADGVIIATPEHNHTVTAGLKSLLEWLSFKIHPLENKPVMIVGASYYDQGTSRAQLHLRQILDAPGVNALVMPGNEFLLGKAKEAFDEAGDLIDARTVAFLDATINSFLQFIKVVSALAGPKQLPAEDLYATGKIATTVEGVDMYDDQWLEKAAEAVGAVSGNTYVKLNRGLLTVNQINYFLDSMPMELTFADSNNQFLYYNLREEAQNMLAARVPGQVGNPLAKCHPEKSFKNVEWVIQQLRSGATDAVRVHVPKQVPEKYIVHNYQAMHDENGEYAGINEYILDFKPIIEWYLQQTGQKLVGNEDAISSASVHQEPTDAVTSASTHDAPAADAVTSASVK
;
A
#
# COMPACT_ATOMS: atom_id res chain seq x y z
N MET A 1 2.65 -1.58 10.95
CA MET A 1 3.30 -0.34 10.47
C MET A 1 4.34 -0.72 9.43
N LYS A 2 4.35 -0.05 8.28
CA LYS A 2 5.31 -0.25 7.19
C LYS A 2 6.28 0.94 7.14
N LEU A 3 7.56 0.68 7.31
CA LEU A 3 8.62 1.68 7.26
C LEU A 3 9.57 1.41 6.08
N ILE A 4 10.14 2.48 5.53
CA ILE A 4 11.22 2.40 4.54
C ILE A 4 12.53 2.83 5.18
N GLY A 5 13.57 2.00 5.04
CA GLY A 5 14.93 2.28 5.48
C GLY A 5 15.80 2.70 4.30
N ILE A 6 16.22 3.96 4.23
CA ILE A 6 17.12 4.44 3.17
C ILE A 6 18.57 4.31 3.64
N VAL A 7 19.35 3.49 2.95
CA VAL A 7 20.79 3.33 3.18
C VAL A 7 21.52 4.47 2.47
N GLY A 8 21.99 5.46 3.23
CA GLY A 8 22.66 6.66 2.70
C GLY A 8 24.10 6.47 2.22
N SER A 9 24.52 5.23 1.91
CA SER A 9 25.86 4.91 1.42
C SER A 9 25.79 4.03 0.17
N ALA A 10 26.59 4.35 -0.84
CA ALA A 10 26.75 3.54 -2.04
C ALA A 10 27.88 2.49 -1.91
N ALA A 11 28.54 2.39 -0.75
CA ALA A 11 29.62 1.45 -0.54
C ALA A 11 29.14 0.00 -0.54
N GLU A 12 29.95 -0.93 -1.07
CA GLU A 12 29.66 -2.36 -1.03
C GLU A 12 29.57 -2.89 0.40
N VAL A 13 30.38 -2.36 1.31
CA VAL A 13 30.27 -2.62 2.76
C VAL A 13 29.94 -1.30 3.45
N SER A 14 28.78 -1.24 4.11
CA SER A 14 28.26 -0.04 4.76
C SER A 14 27.81 -0.34 6.18
N THR A 15 28.39 0.35 7.16
CA THR A 15 27.96 0.29 8.57
C THR A 15 26.55 0.85 8.76
N ASN A 16 26.08 1.75 7.87
CA ASN A 16 24.72 2.27 7.89
C ASN A 16 23.71 1.24 7.38
N ARG A 17 24.12 0.40 6.41
CA ARG A 17 23.34 -0.77 5.99
C ARG A 17 23.27 -1.81 7.11
N GLN A 18 24.40 -2.09 7.78
CA GLN A 18 24.43 -2.97 8.94
C GLN A 18 23.50 -2.48 10.06
N LEU A 19 23.54 -1.18 10.37
CA LEU A 19 22.64 -0.57 11.36
C LEU A 19 21.16 -0.75 10.99
N LEU A 20 20.78 -0.49 9.72
CA LEU A 20 19.39 -0.69 9.28
C LEU A 20 18.98 -2.17 9.27
N ASN A 21 19.88 -3.10 8.95
CA ASN A 21 19.61 -4.53 9.03
C ASN A 21 19.44 -4.98 10.49
N PHE A 22 20.24 -4.46 11.41
CA PHE A 22 20.06 -4.68 12.84
C PHE A 22 18.66 -4.20 13.29
N ILE A 23 18.28 -2.97 12.94
CA ILE A 23 16.95 -2.43 13.24
C ILE A 23 15.85 -3.33 12.65
N LYS A 24 15.96 -3.71 11.37
CA LYS A 24 15.01 -4.60 10.70
C LYS A 24 14.83 -5.93 11.43
N LYS A 25 15.93 -6.55 11.87
CA LYS A 25 15.94 -7.84 12.57
C LYS A 25 15.36 -7.71 13.98
N GLN A 26 15.80 -6.70 14.72
CA GLN A 26 15.47 -6.50 16.13
C GLN A 26 13.99 -6.13 16.33
N TYR A 27 13.45 -5.25 15.48
CA TYR A 27 12.10 -4.66 15.63
C TYR A 27 11.05 -5.26 14.67
N LYS A 28 11.27 -6.49 14.20
CA LYS A 28 10.39 -7.16 13.22
C LYS A 28 8.97 -7.43 13.73
N LYS A 29 8.73 -7.37 15.04
CA LYS A 29 7.40 -7.59 15.64
C LYS A 29 6.60 -6.29 15.70
N GLU A 30 7.28 -5.16 15.71
CA GLU A 30 6.75 -3.82 15.88
C GLU A 30 6.41 -3.19 14.52
N PHE A 31 7.29 -3.38 13.52
CA PHE A 31 7.08 -2.89 12.17
C PHE A 31 7.81 -3.74 11.11
N THR A 32 7.34 -3.62 9.87
CA THR A 32 8.07 -4.11 8.71
C THR A 32 9.00 -3.02 8.21
N LEU A 33 10.30 -3.33 8.05
CA LEU A 33 11.27 -2.41 7.46
C LEU A 33 11.78 -2.95 6.13
N GLU A 34 11.51 -2.22 5.05
CA GLU A 34 12.01 -2.50 3.71
C GLU A 34 13.19 -1.57 3.42
N LEU A 35 14.32 -2.13 2.97
CA LEU A 35 15.54 -1.35 2.75
C LEU A 35 15.67 -0.94 1.29
N VAL A 36 16.09 0.30 1.09
CA VAL A 36 16.34 0.93 -0.21
C VAL A 36 17.78 1.42 -0.23
N GLU A 37 18.54 1.03 -1.24
CA GLU A 37 19.94 1.42 -1.39
C GLU A 37 20.06 2.59 -2.35
N ILE A 38 20.75 3.66 -1.94
CA ILE A 38 20.95 4.83 -2.83
C ILE A 38 21.74 4.49 -4.11
N LYS A 39 22.48 3.38 -4.13
CA LYS A 39 23.27 2.96 -5.30
C LYS A 39 22.43 2.40 -6.45
N ASP A 40 21.18 2.07 -6.18
CA ASP A 40 20.25 1.51 -7.17
C ASP A 40 19.55 2.59 -8.02
N PHE A 41 19.88 3.86 -7.78
CA PHE A 41 19.26 5.01 -8.45
C PHE A 41 20.28 5.81 -9.25
N PRO A 42 19.88 6.34 -10.42
CA PRO A 42 20.74 7.19 -11.21
C PRO A 42 21.08 8.50 -10.47
N LEU A 43 22.23 9.07 -10.77
CA LEU A 43 22.54 10.43 -10.34
C LEU A 43 21.50 11.40 -10.91
N PHE A 44 21.05 12.34 -10.10
CA PHE A 44 20.08 13.34 -10.51
C PHE A 44 20.68 14.26 -11.56
N ASN A 45 19.98 14.39 -12.68
CA ASN A 45 20.24 15.35 -13.73
C ASN A 45 18.89 15.87 -14.23
N GLN A 46 18.65 17.18 -14.07
CA GLN A 46 17.37 17.80 -14.43
C GLN A 46 17.08 17.71 -15.93
N GLU A 47 18.10 17.73 -16.79
CA GLU A 47 17.94 17.64 -18.25
C GLU A 47 17.66 16.20 -18.72
N GLU A 48 18.06 15.20 -17.93
CA GLU A 48 17.82 13.78 -18.18
C GLU A 48 16.77 13.24 -17.21
N ASP A 49 15.54 13.74 -17.33
CA ASP A 49 14.44 13.38 -16.42
C ASP A 49 14.10 11.87 -16.47
N GLN A 50 14.42 11.18 -15.36
CA GLN A 50 14.12 9.77 -15.13
C GLN A 50 13.05 9.59 -14.05
N THR A 51 12.25 10.60 -13.75
CA THR A 51 11.18 10.54 -12.75
C THR A 51 10.23 9.38 -13.05
N GLN A 52 9.93 9.11 -14.32
CA GLN A 52 9.04 8.02 -14.75
C GLN A 52 9.74 6.67 -14.89
N SER A 53 11.03 6.56 -14.55
CA SER A 53 11.72 5.27 -14.58
C SER A 53 11.13 4.30 -13.55
N PRO A 54 11.14 2.98 -13.83
CA PRO A 54 10.60 1.98 -12.89
C PRO A 54 11.21 2.06 -11.50
N ALA A 55 12.52 2.35 -11.40
CA ALA A 55 13.21 2.46 -10.12
C ALA A 55 12.67 3.63 -9.27
N ILE A 56 12.57 4.83 -9.85
CA ILE A 56 12.10 6.03 -9.14
C ILE A 56 10.62 5.90 -8.80
N GLN A 57 9.79 5.41 -9.72
CA GLN A 57 8.37 5.21 -9.45
C GLN A 57 8.11 4.12 -8.42
N ARG A 58 8.90 3.03 -8.39
CA ARG A 58 8.82 2.02 -7.34
C ARG A 58 9.10 2.63 -5.96
N LEU A 59 10.17 3.42 -5.83
CA LEU A 59 10.48 4.09 -4.57
C LEU A 59 9.40 5.12 -4.18
N ASN A 60 8.92 5.90 -5.15
CA ASN A 60 7.83 6.85 -4.96
C ASN A 60 6.60 6.17 -4.35
N ARG A 61 6.18 5.02 -4.89
CA ARG A 61 5.05 4.23 -4.35
C ARG A 61 5.35 3.67 -2.95
N GLN A 62 6.55 3.14 -2.74
CA GLN A 62 6.97 2.63 -1.42
C GLN A 62 6.91 3.73 -0.34
N LEU A 63 7.43 4.92 -0.63
CA LEU A 63 7.41 6.07 0.27
C LEU A 63 5.99 6.63 0.44
N LEU A 64 5.25 6.72 -0.68
CA LEU A 64 3.80 6.67 -0.80
C LEU A 64 3.19 5.95 0.40
N MET A 65 3.34 4.63 0.40
CA MET A 65 2.69 3.69 1.31
C MET A 65 3.30 3.55 2.69
N ALA A 66 4.51 4.07 2.91
CA ALA A 66 5.15 4.01 4.20
C ALA A 66 4.42 4.87 5.25
N ASP A 67 4.31 4.35 6.46
CA ASP A 67 3.86 5.11 7.63
C ASP A 67 4.97 6.09 8.10
N GLY A 68 6.23 5.77 7.81
CA GLY A 68 7.39 6.60 8.11
C GLY A 68 8.66 6.10 7.43
N VAL A 69 9.71 6.91 7.48
CA VAL A 69 11.00 6.63 6.84
C VAL A 69 12.12 6.72 7.86
N ILE A 70 13.06 5.77 7.82
CA ILE A 70 14.32 5.82 8.58
C ILE A 70 15.44 6.05 7.57
N ILE A 71 16.17 7.17 7.66
CA ILE A 71 17.31 7.46 6.80
C ILE A 71 18.60 7.24 7.60
N ALA A 72 19.41 6.26 7.17
CA ALA A 72 20.72 6.00 7.77
C ALA A 72 21.81 6.70 6.96
N THR A 73 22.28 7.86 7.42
CA THR A 73 23.30 8.64 6.71
C THR A 73 24.68 8.45 7.34
N PRO A 74 25.73 8.06 6.58
CA PRO A 74 27.11 8.29 7.01
C PRO A 74 27.44 9.80 6.96
N GLU A 75 28.62 10.16 7.45
CA GLU A 75 29.15 11.52 7.35
C GLU A 75 30.38 11.57 6.45
N HIS A 76 30.29 12.33 5.35
CA HIS A 76 31.39 12.57 4.41
C HIS A 76 31.70 14.07 4.44
N ASN A 77 32.91 14.46 4.82
CA ASN A 77 33.35 15.87 4.85
C ASN A 77 32.36 16.80 5.56
N HIS A 78 31.86 16.38 6.72
CA HIS A 78 30.87 17.11 7.54
C HIS A 78 29.49 17.29 6.88
N THR A 79 29.13 16.46 5.90
CA THR A 79 27.84 16.51 5.20
C THR A 79 27.31 15.11 4.86
N VAL A 80 26.08 15.07 4.35
CA VAL A 80 25.46 13.89 3.73
C VAL A 80 26.23 13.43 2.49
N THR A 81 26.03 12.19 2.08
CA THR A 81 26.66 11.69 0.85
C THR A 81 26.05 12.32 -0.41
N ALA A 82 26.85 12.44 -1.46
CA ALA A 82 26.39 12.92 -2.76
C ALA A 82 25.22 12.08 -3.31
N GLY A 83 25.30 10.75 -3.18
CA GLY A 83 24.23 9.86 -3.62
C GLY A 83 22.94 10.00 -2.81
N LEU A 84 23.03 10.22 -1.48
CA LEU A 84 21.83 10.49 -0.68
C LEU A 84 21.19 11.83 -1.09
N LYS A 85 21.98 12.90 -1.28
CA LYS A 85 21.44 14.17 -1.76
C LYS A 85 20.79 14.03 -3.13
N SER A 86 21.44 13.31 -4.04
CA SER A 86 20.94 13.02 -5.37
C SER A 86 19.60 12.27 -5.35
N LEU A 87 19.45 11.26 -4.49
CA LEU A 87 18.18 10.57 -4.34
C LEU A 87 17.08 11.53 -3.87
N LEU A 88 17.40 12.40 -2.90
CA LEU A 88 16.45 13.39 -2.41
C LEU A 88 16.02 14.39 -3.51
N GLU A 89 16.91 14.77 -4.44
CA GLU A 89 16.52 15.60 -5.60
C GLU A 89 15.45 14.93 -6.45
N TRP A 90 15.59 13.63 -6.77
CA TRP A 90 14.55 12.89 -7.49
C TRP A 90 13.21 12.90 -6.76
N LEU A 91 13.24 12.81 -5.42
CA LEU A 91 12.07 12.79 -4.54
C LEU A 91 11.52 14.18 -4.20
N SER A 92 12.05 15.24 -4.81
CA SER A 92 11.56 16.61 -4.65
C SER A 92 11.47 17.40 -5.97
N PHE A 93 11.77 16.76 -7.11
CA PHE A 93 11.78 17.43 -8.41
C PHE A 93 10.38 17.52 -9.04
N LYS A 94 9.81 16.37 -9.42
CA LYS A 94 8.47 16.26 -10.03
C LYS A 94 7.49 15.40 -9.22
N ILE A 95 8.01 14.72 -8.21
CA ILE A 95 7.27 13.93 -7.23
C ILE A 95 7.73 14.37 -5.84
N HIS A 96 6.84 14.27 -4.86
CA HIS A 96 7.09 14.77 -3.49
C HIS A 96 6.66 13.74 -2.41
N PRO A 97 7.12 12.48 -2.46
CA PRO A 97 6.61 11.44 -1.56
C PRO A 97 7.03 11.60 -0.09
N LEU A 98 7.97 12.50 0.19
CA LEU A 98 8.42 12.82 1.55
C LEU A 98 7.63 13.97 2.18
N GLU A 99 6.75 14.64 1.44
CA GLU A 99 5.94 15.72 1.98
C GLU A 99 5.04 15.22 3.12
N ASN A 100 5.12 15.89 4.27
CA ASN A 100 4.47 15.52 5.53
C ASN A 100 4.80 14.09 6.03
N LYS A 101 5.83 13.43 5.48
CA LYS A 101 6.21 12.08 5.89
C LYS A 101 6.97 12.13 7.21
N PRO A 102 6.61 11.33 8.23
CA PRO A 102 7.44 11.17 9.41
C PRO A 102 8.81 10.58 9.06
N VAL A 103 9.89 11.24 9.45
CA VAL A 103 11.27 10.78 9.21
C VAL A 103 12.06 10.70 10.51
N MET A 104 12.75 9.57 10.70
CA MET A 104 13.81 9.42 11.70
C MET A 104 15.16 9.35 10.98
N ILE A 105 16.15 10.06 11.51
CA ILE A 105 17.52 9.99 11.01
C ILE A 105 18.34 9.18 12.00
N VAL A 106 19.09 8.23 11.47
CA VAL A 106 20.12 7.49 12.20
C VAL A 106 21.43 7.58 11.43
N GLY A 107 22.53 7.21 12.05
CA GLY A 107 23.78 7.15 11.32
C GLY A 107 24.88 6.46 12.09
N ALA A 108 25.80 5.86 11.33
CA ALA A 108 26.99 5.21 11.84
C ALA A 108 28.23 5.80 11.15
N SER A 109 29.25 6.15 11.94
CA SER A 109 30.56 6.60 11.42
C SER A 109 31.72 5.95 12.17
N TYR A 110 32.92 6.06 11.60
CA TYR A 110 34.11 5.40 12.16
C TYR A 110 34.68 6.07 13.41
N TYR A 111 34.29 7.31 13.71
CA TYR A 111 34.89 8.10 14.79
C TYR A 111 33.84 8.55 15.81
N ASP A 112 34.30 9.16 16.90
CA ASP A 112 33.51 9.40 18.11
C ASP A 112 32.30 10.30 17.92
N GLN A 113 32.35 11.25 16.96
CA GLN A 113 31.25 12.17 16.70
C GLN A 113 30.02 11.48 16.07
N GLY A 114 30.15 10.22 15.66
CA GLY A 114 29.12 9.55 14.87
C GLY A 114 28.87 10.37 13.61
N THR A 115 27.62 10.70 13.34
CA THR A 115 27.20 11.38 12.10
C THR A 115 26.58 12.74 12.38
N SER A 116 26.99 13.40 13.48
CA SER A 116 26.28 14.57 14.02
C SER A 116 26.10 15.69 13.00
N ARG A 117 27.12 16.01 12.20
CA ARG A 117 27.05 17.14 11.25
C ARG A 117 26.26 16.75 10.01
N ALA A 118 26.45 15.52 9.53
CA ALA A 118 25.64 15.00 8.43
C ALA A 118 24.15 14.93 8.77
N GLN A 119 23.78 14.51 9.98
CA GLN A 119 22.38 14.50 10.40
C GLN A 119 21.80 15.90 10.53
N LEU A 120 22.54 16.87 11.10
CA LEU A 120 22.09 18.27 11.14
C LEU A 120 21.87 18.85 9.74
N HIS A 121 22.79 18.60 8.82
CA HIS A 121 22.61 19.06 7.44
C HIS A 121 21.47 18.33 6.73
N LEU A 122 21.29 17.02 6.96
CA LEU A 122 20.15 16.28 6.43
C LEU A 122 18.81 16.82 6.95
N ARG A 123 18.72 17.19 8.23
CA ARG A 123 17.53 17.85 8.78
C ARG A 123 17.19 19.12 8.00
N GLN A 124 18.18 19.96 7.72
CA GLN A 124 17.99 21.18 6.93
C GLN A 124 17.52 20.88 5.50
N ILE A 125 18.05 19.83 4.86
CA ILE A 125 17.62 19.41 3.51
C ILE A 125 16.17 18.92 3.54
N LEU A 126 15.81 18.10 4.54
CA LEU A 126 14.47 17.51 4.67
C LEU A 126 13.38 18.55 5.01
N ASP A 127 13.76 19.63 5.69
CA ASP A 127 12.91 20.77 6.03
C ASP A 127 12.71 21.76 4.84
N ALA A 128 13.48 21.62 3.76
CA ALA A 128 13.40 22.54 2.63
C ALA A 128 12.04 22.44 1.89
N PRO A 129 11.52 23.57 1.35
CA PRO A 129 10.34 23.57 0.50
C PRO A 129 10.49 22.59 -0.67
N GLY A 130 9.46 21.77 -0.88
CA GLY A 130 9.47 20.72 -1.90
C GLY A 130 9.92 19.35 -1.41
N VAL A 131 10.62 19.27 -0.27
CA VAL A 131 10.77 18.00 0.48
C VAL A 131 9.73 17.93 1.59
N ASN A 132 9.63 18.99 2.42
CA ASN A 132 8.61 19.17 3.47
C ASN A 132 8.42 17.94 4.38
N ALA A 133 9.49 17.23 4.74
CA ALA A 133 9.39 16.05 5.59
C ALA A 133 9.28 16.42 7.07
N LEU A 134 8.51 15.65 7.83
CA LEU A 134 8.36 15.85 9.27
C LEU A 134 9.42 15.04 10.00
N VAL A 135 10.58 15.65 10.25
CA VAL A 135 11.69 14.97 10.93
C VAL A 135 11.48 14.95 12.44
N MET A 136 11.56 13.77 13.08
CA MET A 136 11.40 13.64 14.53
C MET A 136 12.45 14.49 15.27
N PRO A 137 12.04 15.41 16.16
CA PRO A 137 12.94 16.27 16.92
C PRO A 137 13.53 15.54 18.15
N GLY A 138 14.67 16.04 18.65
CA GLY A 138 15.18 15.76 19.99
C GLY A 138 15.81 14.38 20.25
N ASN A 139 15.62 13.39 19.38
CA ASN A 139 16.18 12.05 19.55
C ASN A 139 17.10 11.67 18.37
N GLU A 140 18.41 11.87 18.56
CA GLU A 140 19.44 11.63 17.55
C GLU A 140 20.22 10.35 17.85
N PHE A 141 20.14 9.36 16.96
CA PHE A 141 20.95 8.16 17.07
C PHE A 141 22.25 8.31 16.27
N LEU A 142 23.33 8.62 16.99
CA LEU A 142 24.66 8.91 16.47
C LEU A 142 25.64 7.80 16.86
N LEU A 143 25.75 6.76 16.03
CA LEU A 143 26.66 5.65 16.31
C LEU A 143 28.10 6.01 15.92
N GLY A 144 28.94 6.30 16.91
CA GLY A 144 30.38 6.42 16.73
C GLY A 144 31.10 5.07 16.73
N LYS A 145 32.38 5.07 16.33
CA LYS A 145 33.27 3.88 16.31
C LYS A 145 32.64 2.64 15.66
N ALA A 146 31.92 2.84 14.56
CA ALA A 146 31.05 1.81 13.98
C ALA A 146 31.77 0.52 13.56
N LYS A 147 33.09 0.52 13.35
CA LYS A 147 33.87 -0.70 13.06
C LYS A 147 33.94 -1.68 14.23
N GLU A 148 33.82 -1.16 15.45
CA GLU A 148 33.89 -1.93 16.70
C GLU A 148 32.49 -2.16 17.30
N ALA A 149 31.45 -1.54 16.72
CA ALA A 149 30.12 -1.51 17.31
C ALA A 149 29.27 -2.75 17.00
N PHE A 150 29.65 -3.54 15.99
CA PHE A 150 28.91 -4.72 15.52
C PHE A 150 29.72 -6.00 15.72
N ASP A 151 29.04 -7.09 16.02
CA ASP A 151 29.61 -8.44 16.00
C ASP A 151 29.61 -9.06 14.59
N GLU A 152 30.06 -10.31 14.48
CA GLU A 152 30.11 -11.06 13.22
C GLU A 152 28.72 -11.34 12.61
N ALA A 153 27.66 -11.34 13.44
CA ALA A 153 26.28 -11.50 12.99
C ALA A 153 25.65 -10.16 12.53
N GLY A 154 26.37 -9.05 12.67
CA GLY A 154 25.90 -7.70 12.36
C GLY A 154 25.02 -7.10 13.46
N ASP A 155 25.08 -7.63 14.68
CA ASP A 155 24.33 -7.15 15.83
C ASP A 155 25.14 -6.14 16.66
N LEU A 156 24.47 -5.13 17.23
CA LEU A 156 25.12 -4.16 18.11
C LEU A 156 25.57 -4.81 19.43
N ILE A 157 26.83 -4.59 19.81
CA ILE A 157 27.43 -5.26 20.99
C ILE A 157 27.17 -4.56 22.32
N ASP A 158 27.07 -3.22 22.34
CA ASP A 158 26.88 -2.45 23.59
C ASP A 158 25.38 -2.36 23.94
N ALA A 159 25.01 -2.97 25.07
CA ALA A 159 23.63 -3.03 25.53
C ALA A 159 23.01 -1.64 25.84
N ARG A 160 23.81 -0.64 26.25
CA ARG A 160 23.32 0.73 26.47
C ARG A 160 23.02 1.42 25.14
N THR A 161 23.85 1.19 24.13
CA THR A 161 23.59 1.65 22.76
C THR A 161 22.29 1.04 22.22
N VAL A 162 22.08 -0.26 22.44
CA VAL A 162 20.82 -0.94 22.07
C VAL A 162 19.62 -0.34 22.82
N ALA A 163 19.74 -0.12 24.13
CA ALA A 163 18.67 0.49 24.93
C ALA A 163 18.34 1.93 24.47
N PHE A 164 19.34 2.71 24.09
CA PHE A 164 19.13 4.06 23.55
C PHE A 164 18.49 4.03 22.17
N LEU A 165 18.89 3.10 21.30
CA LEU A 165 18.23 2.87 20.02
C LEU A 165 16.75 2.48 20.22
N ASP A 166 16.46 1.59 21.16
CA ASP A 166 15.09 1.18 21.51
C ASP A 166 14.24 2.37 21.96
N ALA A 167 14.75 3.21 22.86
CA ALA A 167 14.07 4.44 23.25
C ALA A 167 13.79 5.36 22.03
N THR A 168 14.76 5.52 21.15
CA THR A 168 14.65 6.37 19.95
C THR A 168 13.61 5.82 18.97
N ILE A 169 13.62 4.50 18.71
CA ILE A 169 12.65 3.82 17.84
C ILE A 169 11.25 3.94 18.43
N ASN A 170 11.09 3.69 19.74
CA ASN A 170 9.78 3.82 20.41
C ASN A 170 9.23 5.25 20.33
N SER A 171 10.08 6.27 20.50
CA SER A 171 9.69 7.66 20.26
C SER A 171 9.27 7.90 18.81
N PHE A 172 9.96 7.31 17.84
CA PHE A 172 9.59 7.44 16.43
C PHE A 172 8.25 6.79 16.10
N LEU A 173 7.96 5.62 16.66
CA LEU A 173 6.66 4.96 16.48
C LEU A 173 5.51 5.78 17.08
N GLN A 174 5.75 6.47 18.20
CA GLN A 174 4.77 7.41 18.77
C GLN A 174 4.61 8.66 17.89
N PHE A 175 5.73 9.20 17.41
CA PHE A 175 5.74 10.37 16.53
C PHE A 175 4.95 10.12 15.24
N ILE A 176 5.12 8.95 14.61
CA ILE A 176 4.32 8.53 13.46
C ILE A 176 2.82 8.59 13.80
N LYS A 177 2.39 8.01 14.92
CA LYS A 177 0.97 8.01 15.31
C LYS A 177 0.40 9.42 15.47
N VAL A 178 1.17 10.33 16.09
CA VAL A 178 0.76 11.73 16.28
C VAL A 178 0.64 12.45 14.94
N VAL A 179 1.66 12.34 14.09
CA VAL A 179 1.67 12.99 12.77
C VAL A 179 0.55 12.45 11.89
N SER A 180 0.35 11.13 11.83
CA SER A 180 -0.73 10.52 11.06
C SER A 180 -2.11 10.96 11.53
N ALA A 181 -2.30 11.17 12.84
CA ALA A 181 -3.57 11.69 13.36
C ALA A 181 -3.83 13.15 12.96
N LEU A 182 -2.78 13.98 12.87
CA LEU A 182 -2.88 15.38 12.45
C LEU A 182 -3.11 15.53 10.94
N ALA A 183 -2.53 14.65 10.11
CA ALA A 183 -2.65 14.70 8.65
C ALA A 183 -4.04 14.27 8.13
N GLY A 184 -4.85 13.59 8.95
CA GLY A 184 -6.12 13.00 8.52
C GLY A 184 -5.93 11.76 7.64
N PRO A 185 -7.02 11.21 7.06
CA PRO A 185 -6.93 10.08 6.15
C PRO A 185 -6.08 10.44 4.95
N LYS A 186 -5.10 9.58 4.65
CA LYS A 186 -4.22 9.74 3.50
C LYS A 186 -5.02 9.87 2.21
N GLN A 187 -4.97 11.03 1.56
CA GLN A 187 -5.53 11.21 0.24
C GLN A 187 -4.66 10.49 -0.78
N LEU A 188 -5.23 9.49 -1.44
CA LEU A 188 -4.60 8.85 -2.59
C LEU A 188 -4.99 9.62 -3.87
N PRO A 189 -4.12 9.63 -4.90
CA PRO A 189 -4.44 10.29 -6.17
C PRO A 189 -5.77 9.79 -6.74
N ALA A 190 -6.55 10.67 -7.35
CA ALA A 190 -7.78 10.27 -8.04
C ALA A 190 -7.46 9.24 -9.13
N GLU A 191 -8.34 8.24 -9.30
CA GLU A 191 -8.19 7.22 -10.34
C GLU A 191 -8.97 7.63 -11.59
N ASP A 192 -8.38 7.39 -12.76
CA ASP A 192 -9.08 7.53 -14.02
C ASP A 192 -9.94 6.29 -14.28
N LEU A 193 -11.21 6.33 -13.86
CA LEU A 193 -12.15 5.24 -14.12
C LEU A 193 -12.64 5.18 -15.57
N TYR A 194 -12.35 6.21 -16.38
CA TYR A 194 -12.79 6.33 -17.76
C TYR A 194 -11.72 5.85 -18.75
N ALA A 195 -10.57 5.39 -18.26
CA ALA A 195 -9.47 4.86 -19.07
C ALA A 195 -9.01 5.82 -20.18
N THR A 196 -9.01 7.13 -19.90
CA THR A 196 -8.64 8.18 -20.86
C THR A 196 -7.14 8.22 -21.16
N GLY A 197 -6.32 7.64 -20.28
CA GLY A 197 -4.89 7.45 -20.48
C GLY A 197 -4.55 6.44 -21.58
N LYS A 198 -3.25 6.31 -21.86
CA LYS A 198 -2.69 5.28 -22.74
C LYS A 198 -1.57 4.55 -22.02
N ILE A 199 -1.52 3.23 -22.21
CA ILE A 199 -0.47 2.33 -21.74
C ILE A 199 0.07 1.51 -22.92
N ALA A 200 1.15 0.76 -22.71
CA ALA A 200 1.81 -0.01 -23.76
C ALA A 200 0.90 -1.03 -24.47
N THR A 201 -0.15 -1.51 -23.78
CA THR A 201 -1.11 -2.50 -24.29
C THR A 201 -2.42 -1.90 -24.77
N THR A 202 -2.56 -0.56 -24.80
CA THR A 202 -3.78 0.10 -25.29
C THR A 202 -3.98 -0.20 -26.77
N VAL A 203 -5.15 -0.75 -27.12
CA VAL A 203 -5.54 -0.96 -28.53
C VAL A 203 -6.02 0.37 -29.11
N GLU A 204 -5.27 0.90 -30.07
CA GLU A 204 -5.61 2.18 -30.71
C GLU A 204 -6.58 2.00 -31.89
N GLY A 205 -7.37 3.03 -32.18
CA GLY A 205 -8.24 3.07 -33.35
C GLY A 205 -9.58 2.34 -33.20
N VAL A 206 -9.87 1.76 -32.03
CA VAL A 206 -11.15 1.10 -31.70
C VAL A 206 -11.77 1.79 -30.50
N ASP A 207 -13.05 2.19 -30.62
CA ASP A 207 -13.77 2.84 -29.54
C ASP A 207 -14.09 1.85 -28.41
N MET A 208 -13.57 2.10 -27.21
CA MET A 208 -13.75 1.25 -26.01
C MET A 208 -15.21 1.05 -25.59
N TYR A 209 -16.14 1.89 -26.07
CA TYR A 209 -17.57 1.78 -25.80
C TYR A 209 -18.34 0.97 -26.86
N ASP A 210 -17.67 0.44 -27.88
CA ASP A 210 -18.30 -0.34 -28.95
C ASP A 210 -18.69 -1.74 -28.45
N ASP A 211 -19.95 -2.14 -28.66
CA ASP A 211 -20.43 -3.48 -28.24
C ASP A 211 -19.70 -4.64 -28.95
N GLN A 212 -19.01 -4.35 -30.07
CA GLN A 212 -18.15 -5.29 -30.80
C GLN A 212 -16.66 -4.99 -30.61
N TRP A 213 -16.29 -4.27 -29.55
CA TRP A 213 -14.91 -3.88 -29.28
C TRP A 213 -13.96 -5.07 -29.35
N LEU A 214 -14.31 -6.20 -28.74
CA LEU A 214 -13.45 -7.40 -28.73
C LEU A 214 -13.07 -7.86 -30.14
N GLU A 215 -14.05 -7.96 -31.05
CA GLU A 215 -13.81 -8.43 -32.41
C GLU A 215 -12.99 -7.44 -33.23
N LYS A 216 -13.31 -6.13 -33.11
CA LYS A 216 -12.58 -5.06 -33.80
C LYS A 216 -11.16 -4.90 -33.27
N ALA A 217 -10.99 -4.98 -31.96
CA ALA A 217 -9.69 -4.92 -31.31
C ALA A 217 -8.84 -6.13 -31.67
N ALA A 218 -9.43 -7.33 -31.68
CA ALA A 218 -8.75 -8.55 -32.12
C ALA A 218 -8.26 -8.44 -33.56
N GLU A 219 -9.08 -7.93 -34.47
CA GLU A 219 -8.68 -7.67 -35.86
C GLU A 219 -7.55 -6.62 -35.93
N ALA A 220 -7.68 -5.50 -35.22
CA ALA A 220 -6.72 -4.40 -35.24
C ALA A 220 -5.31 -4.81 -34.78
N VAL A 221 -5.21 -5.71 -33.80
CA VAL A 221 -3.91 -6.19 -33.28
C VAL A 221 -3.46 -7.52 -33.91
N GLY A 222 -4.23 -8.09 -34.83
CA GLY A 222 -3.94 -9.40 -35.42
C GLY A 222 -3.94 -10.54 -34.40
N ALA A 223 -4.87 -10.50 -33.44
CA ALA A 223 -4.98 -11.50 -32.39
C ALA A 223 -5.24 -12.91 -32.96
N VAL A 224 -4.65 -13.92 -32.34
CA VAL A 224 -4.85 -15.33 -32.72
C VAL A 224 -5.97 -15.97 -31.91
N SER A 225 -6.71 -16.88 -32.53
CA SER A 225 -7.75 -17.68 -31.88
C SER A 225 -7.66 -19.15 -32.31
N GLY A 226 -8.44 -20.02 -31.67
CA GLY A 226 -8.53 -21.43 -32.06
C GLY A 226 -7.32 -22.27 -31.62
N ASN A 227 -6.74 -23.02 -32.58
CA ASN A 227 -5.75 -24.06 -32.30
C ASN A 227 -4.28 -23.59 -32.38
N THR A 228 -4.05 -22.28 -32.49
CA THR A 228 -2.69 -21.72 -32.47
C THR A 228 -2.08 -21.88 -31.08
N TYR A 229 -0.84 -22.37 -31.01
CA TYR A 229 -0.11 -22.54 -29.75
C TYR A 229 0.43 -21.21 -29.22
N VAL A 230 0.24 -21.00 -27.91
CA VAL A 230 0.79 -19.89 -27.13
C VAL A 230 1.73 -20.47 -26.07
N LYS A 231 2.93 -19.90 -25.97
CA LYS A 231 3.91 -20.23 -24.93
C LYS A 231 3.65 -19.34 -23.70
N LEU A 232 3.37 -19.96 -22.57
CA LEU A 232 3.26 -19.31 -21.26
C LEU A 232 4.56 -19.51 -20.46
N ASN A 233 4.73 -18.84 -19.31
CA ASN A 233 5.93 -18.91 -18.47
C ASN A 233 6.46 -20.34 -18.27
N ARG A 234 5.55 -21.29 -18.00
CA ARG A 234 5.82 -22.73 -17.87
C ARG A 234 4.71 -23.57 -18.51
N GLY A 235 4.23 -23.18 -19.68
CA GLY A 235 3.14 -23.87 -20.38
C GLY A 235 3.20 -23.72 -21.89
N LEU A 236 2.61 -24.67 -22.61
CA LEU A 236 2.41 -24.62 -24.05
C LEU A 236 1.00 -25.14 -24.33
N LEU A 237 0.10 -24.23 -24.67
CA LEU A 237 -1.33 -24.52 -24.85
C LEU A 237 -1.83 -23.83 -26.11
N THR A 238 -2.85 -24.38 -26.76
CA THR A 238 -3.58 -23.63 -27.79
C THR A 238 -4.46 -22.55 -27.16
N VAL A 239 -4.88 -21.53 -27.91
CA VAL A 239 -5.83 -20.51 -27.42
C VAL A 239 -7.12 -21.17 -26.91
N ASN A 240 -7.64 -22.17 -27.63
CA ASN A 240 -8.79 -22.96 -27.16
C ASN A 240 -8.54 -23.65 -25.82
N GLN A 241 -7.36 -24.25 -25.62
CA GLN A 241 -7.02 -24.88 -24.34
C GLN A 241 -6.91 -23.86 -23.19
N ILE A 242 -6.46 -22.65 -23.47
CA ILE A 242 -6.45 -21.55 -22.50
C ILE A 242 -7.89 -21.17 -22.11
N ASN A 243 -8.80 -21.04 -23.08
CA ASN A 243 -10.22 -20.78 -22.81
C ASN A 243 -10.82 -21.89 -21.93
N TYR A 244 -10.66 -23.16 -22.32
CA TYR A 244 -11.16 -24.29 -21.52
C TYR A 244 -10.58 -24.31 -20.10
N PHE A 245 -9.30 -23.97 -19.95
CA PHE A 245 -8.66 -23.88 -18.64
C PHE A 245 -9.29 -22.78 -17.77
N LEU A 246 -9.48 -21.56 -18.31
CA LEU A 246 -10.06 -20.44 -17.57
C LEU A 246 -11.55 -20.64 -17.27
N ASP A 247 -12.30 -21.24 -18.20
CA ASP A 247 -13.72 -21.55 -18.03
C ASP A 247 -13.94 -22.68 -17.00
N SER A 248 -12.97 -23.59 -16.84
CA SER A 248 -13.03 -24.67 -15.86
C SER A 248 -12.77 -24.24 -14.41
N MET A 249 -12.35 -23.00 -14.19
CA MET A 249 -12.06 -22.49 -12.85
C MET A 249 -13.35 -22.47 -12.00
N PRO A 250 -13.28 -22.84 -10.71
CA PRO A 250 -14.46 -22.87 -9.83
C PRO A 250 -14.93 -21.47 -9.38
N MET A 251 -14.54 -20.43 -10.12
CA MET A 251 -14.77 -19.02 -9.82
C MET A 251 -14.99 -18.24 -11.12
N GLU A 252 -15.75 -17.16 -11.03
CA GLU A 252 -15.83 -16.16 -12.11
C GLU A 252 -14.60 -15.28 -12.05
N LEU A 253 -13.94 -15.09 -13.18
CA LEU A 253 -12.73 -14.31 -13.35
C LEU A 253 -13.07 -13.05 -14.14
N THR A 254 -12.40 -11.96 -13.80
CA THR A 254 -12.49 -10.68 -14.50
C THR A 254 -11.11 -10.02 -14.46
N PHE A 255 -10.68 -9.46 -15.59
CA PHE A 255 -9.44 -8.72 -15.69
C PHE A 255 -9.70 -7.29 -16.18
N ALA A 256 -9.15 -6.33 -15.44
CA ALA A 256 -9.01 -4.95 -15.87
C ALA A 256 -7.53 -4.55 -15.82
N ASP A 257 -7.06 -3.86 -16.86
CA ASP A 257 -5.65 -3.51 -16.98
C ASP A 257 -5.23 -2.34 -16.08
N SER A 258 -3.95 -1.94 -16.16
CA SER A 258 -3.42 -0.81 -15.40
C SER A 258 -3.98 0.55 -15.85
N ASN A 259 -4.70 0.64 -16.97
CA ASN A 259 -5.43 1.83 -17.40
C ASN A 259 -6.92 1.79 -17.00
N ASN A 260 -7.33 0.84 -16.15
CA ASN A 260 -8.71 0.67 -15.71
C ASN A 260 -9.68 0.34 -16.87
N GLN A 261 -9.21 -0.34 -17.92
CA GLN A 261 -10.05 -0.90 -18.98
C GLN A 261 -10.39 -2.36 -18.68
N PHE A 262 -11.67 -2.76 -18.79
CA PHE A 262 -12.12 -4.14 -18.58
C PHE A 262 -11.92 -4.96 -19.86
N LEU A 263 -11.04 -5.96 -19.82
CA LEU A 263 -10.55 -6.64 -21.03
C LEU A 263 -10.91 -8.12 -21.12
N TYR A 264 -11.27 -8.77 -20.02
CA TYR A 264 -11.55 -10.19 -20.04
C TYR A 264 -12.46 -10.62 -18.88
N TYR A 265 -13.29 -11.62 -19.15
CA TYR A 265 -13.95 -12.45 -18.15
C TYR A 265 -14.14 -13.87 -18.70
N ASN A 266 -14.25 -14.89 -17.84
CA ASN A 266 -14.57 -16.25 -18.29
C ASN A 266 -16.09 -16.39 -18.47
N LEU A 267 -16.54 -16.51 -19.72
CA LEU A 267 -17.95 -16.67 -20.07
C LEU A 267 -18.40 -18.12 -19.83
N ARG A 268 -18.62 -18.46 -18.56
CA ARG A 268 -18.96 -19.81 -18.12
C ARG A 268 -20.45 -20.15 -18.13
N GLU A 269 -21.30 -19.14 -18.04
CA GLU A 269 -22.76 -19.24 -17.89
C GLU A 269 -23.44 -18.04 -18.55
N GLU A 270 -24.75 -18.12 -18.77
CA GLU A 270 -25.53 -16.93 -19.14
C GLU A 270 -25.52 -15.88 -18.02
N ALA A 271 -25.58 -14.59 -18.39
CA ALA A 271 -25.45 -13.46 -17.46
C ALA A 271 -26.35 -13.55 -16.22
N GLN A 272 -27.55 -14.12 -16.35
CA GLN A 272 -28.53 -14.30 -15.27
C GLN A 272 -28.13 -15.36 -14.22
N ASN A 273 -27.23 -16.28 -14.58
CA ASN A 273 -26.77 -17.38 -13.72
C ASN A 273 -25.41 -17.09 -13.06
N MET A 274 -24.71 -16.06 -13.53
CA MET A 274 -23.43 -15.63 -12.97
C MET A 274 -23.62 -14.97 -11.59
N LEU A 275 -22.65 -15.14 -10.70
CA LEU A 275 -22.56 -14.48 -9.39
C LEU A 275 -22.42 -12.96 -9.55
N ALA A 276 -21.67 -12.52 -10.56
CA ALA A 276 -21.72 -11.16 -11.08
C ALA A 276 -22.02 -11.18 -12.58
N ALA A 277 -23.22 -10.72 -12.93
CA ALA A 277 -23.67 -10.69 -14.32
C ALA A 277 -22.68 -9.94 -15.23
N ARG A 278 -22.22 -10.63 -16.27
CA ARG A 278 -21.44 -10.07 -17.37
C ARG A 278 -22.11 -10.38 -18.70
N VAL A 279 -21.99 -9.45 -19.66
CA VAL A 279 -22.47 -9.66 -21.04
C VAL A 279 -21.32 -9.43 -22.04
N PRO A 280 -21.31 -10.10 -23.20
CA PRO A 280 -20.19 -10.02 -24.15
C PRO A 280 -19.77 -8.60 -24.53
N GLY A 281 -20.72 -7.71 -24.80
CA GLY A 281 -20.44 -6.31 -25.16
C GLY A 281 -19.85 -5.46 -24.04
N GLN A 282 -19.65 -6.00 -22.84
CA GLN A 282 -18.93 -5.28 -21.79
C GLN A 282 -17.43 -5.24 -22.03
N VAL A 283 -16.84 -6.25 -22.67
CA VAL A 283 -15.39 -6.32 -22.90
C VAL A 283 -14.96 -5.15 -23.77
N GLY A 284 -13.96 -4.42 -23.29
CA GLY A 284 -13.50 -3.16 -23.86
C GLY A 284 -13.88 -1.94 -23.04
N ASN A 285 -14.98 -1.99 -22.28
CA ASN A 285 -15.45 -0.80 -21.55
C ASN A 285 -14.48 -0.34 -20.45
N PRO A 286 -14.46 0.97 -20.15
CA PRO A 286 -13.78 1.47 -18.97
C PRO A 286 -14.56 1.08 -17.70
N LEU A 287 -13.87 0.97 -16.57
CA LEU A 287 -14.49 0.56 -15.30
C LEU A 287 -15.67 1.45 -14.88
N ALA A 288 -15.66 2.74 -15.25
CA ALA A 288 -16.79 3.66 -15.03
C ALA A 288 -18.09 3.20 -15.72
N LYS A 289 -18.02 2.57 -16.90
CA LYS A 289 -19.20 2.06 -17.62
C LYS A 289 -19.67 0.71 -17.05
N CYS A 290 -18.76 -0.05 -16.44
CA CYS A 290 -19.05 -1.34 -15.81
C CYS A 290 -19.71 -1.22 -14.42
N HIS A 291 -19.77 -0.01 -13.85
CA HIS A 291 -20.29 0.24 -12.51
C HIS A 291 -21.29 1.41 -12.50
N PRO A 292 -22.27 1.43 -11.59
CA PRO A 292 -23.11 2.60 -11.40
C PRO A 292 -22.32 3.73 -10.72
N GLU A 293 -22.60 4.99 -11.08
CA GLU A 293 -21.86 6.17 -10.57
C GLU A 293 -21.78 6.23 -9.04
N LYS A 294 -22.84 5.82 -8.34
CA LYS A 294 -22.87 5.76 -6.86
C LYS A 294 -21.77 4.89 -6.24
N SER A 295 -21.19 3.97 -7.02
CA SER A 295 -20.13 3.06 -6.57
C SER A 295 -18.73 3.56 -6.92
N PHE A 296 -18.57 4.65 -7.71
CA PHE A 296 -17.27 5.09 -8.21
C PHE A 296 -16.26 5.32 -7.10
N LYS A 297 -16.63 6.02 -6.02
CA LYS A 297 -15.71 6.23 -4.88
C LYS A 297 -15.19 4.93 -4.26
N ASN A 298 -16.01 3.89 -4.22
CA ASN A 298 -15.57 2.58 -3.71
C ASN A 298 -14.65 1.88 -4.71
N VAL A 299 -14.96 1.97 -6.01
CA VAL A 299 -14.12 1.42 -7.08
C VAL A 299 -12.75 2.11 -7.10
N GLU A 300 -12.72 3.44 -7.08
CA GLU A 300 -11.50 4.25 -6.94
C GLU A 300 -10.71 3.82 -5.72
N TRP A 301 -11.36 3.71 -4.55
CA TRP A 301 -10.67 3.30 -3.33
C TRP A 301 -10.03 1.92 -3.47
N VAL A 302 -10.74 0.92 -4.02
CA VAL A 302 -10.18 -0.43 -4.25
C VAL A 302 -8.95 -0.35 -5.17
N ILE A 303 -9.08 0.33 -6.32
CA ILE A 303 -7.96 0.47 -7.27
C ILE A 303 -6.79 1.17 -6.59
N GLN A 304 -7.03 2.26 -5.86
CA GLN A 304 -5.98 2.99 -5.15
C GLN A 304 -5.26 2.11 -4.14
N GLN A 305 -5.98 1.28 -3.36
CA GLN A 305 -5.33 0.37 -2.39
C GLN A 305 -4.41 -0.65 -3.10
N LEU A 306 -4.87 -1.19 -4.23
CA LEU A 306 -4.15 -2.21 -5.01
C LEU A 306 -2.98 -1.61 -5.80
N ARG A 307 -3.24 -0.57 -6.61
CA ARG A 307 -2.26 0.12 -7.45
C ARG A 307 -1.11 0.72 -6.65
N SER A 308 -1.43 1.24 -5.46
CA SER A 308 -0.41 1.80 -4.59
C SER A 308 0.43 0.76 -3.85
N GLY A 309 -0.03 -0.51 -3.80
CA GLY A 309 0.57 -1.56 -2.99
C GLY A 309 0.31 -1.40 -1.49
N ALA A 310 -0.77 -0.71 -1.10
CA ALA A 310 -1.24 -0.65 0.29
C ALA A 310 -1.73 -2.03 0.76
N THR A 311 -2.35 -2.79 -0.14
CA THR A 311 -2.71 -4.20 0.03
C THR A 311 -2.57 -4.93 -1.30
N ASP A 312 -2.22 -6.22 -1.26
CA ASP A 312 -2.20 -7.07 -2.45
C ASP A 312 -3.60 -7.51 -2.87
N ALA A 313 -4.55 -7.51 -1.93
CA ALA A 313 -5.92 -7.94 -2.19
C ALA A 313 -6.95 -7.17 -1.35
N VAL A 314 -8.12 -6.94 -1.93
CA VAL A 314 -9.32 -6.45 -1.25
C VAL A 314 -10.40 -7.52 -1.37
N ARG A 315 -11.07 -7.86 -0.25
CA ARG A 315 -12.15 -8.84 -0.22
C ARG A 315 -13.44 -8.18 0.23
N VAL A 316 -14.51 -8.37 -0.54
CA VAL A 316 -15.84 -7.85 -0.23
C VAL A 316 -16.82 -9.00 -0.22
N HIS A 317 -17.46 -9.20 0.93
CA HIS A 317 -18.61 -10.09 1.02
C HIS A 317 -19.85 -9.35 0.50
N VAL A 318 -20.66 -10.03 -0.31
CA VAL A 318 -21.92 -9.48 -0.84
C VAL A 318 -23.11 -10.15 -0.11
N PRO A 319 -23.62 -9.54 0.98
CA PRO A 319 -24.58 -10.20 1.88
C PRO A 319 -26.00 -10.35 1.32
N LYS A 320 -26.32 -9.80 0.15
CA LYS A 320 -27.71 -9.51 -0.25
C LYS A 320 -28.29 -10.33 -1.41
N GLN A 321 -27.55 -11.27 -2.00
CA GLN A 321 -27.99 -11.86 -3.27
C GLN A 321 -28.62 -13.24 -3.12
N VAL A 322 -28.16 -14.11 -2.22
CA VAL A 322 -28.78 -15.43 -1.98
C VAL A 322 -28.45 -15.91 -0.56
N PRO A 323 -29.41 -16.10 0.38
CA PRO A 323 -29.14 -16.57 1.75
C PRO A 323 -28.43 -17.93 1.80
N GLU A 324 -28.56 -18.70 0.73
CA GLU A 324 -27.95 -20.01 0.59
C GLU A 324 -26.51 -19.97 0.07
N LYS A 325 -25.96 -18.81 -0.32
CA LYS A 325 -24.59 -18.66 -0.83
C LYS A 325 -23.77 -17.74 0.05
N TYR A 326 -22.45 -17.93 0.07
CA TYR A 326 -21.50 -17.01 0.67
C TYR A 326 -20.59 -16.43 -0.41
N ILE A 327 -21.10 -15.43 -1.13
CA ILE A 327 -20.41 -14.82 -2.27
C ILE A 327 -19.34 -13.84 -1.77
N VAL A 328 -18.12 -14.01 -2.27
CA VAL A 328 -16.98 -13.14 -1.99
C VAL A 328 -16.38 -12.67 -3.30
N HIS A 329 -16.32 -11.35 -3.47
CA HIS A 329 -15.52 -10.70 -4.51
C HIS A 329 -14.11 -10.51 -3.98
N ASN A 330 -13.12 -11.02 -4.71
CA ASN A 330 -11.70 -10.83 -4.38
C ASN A 330 -11.06 -10.03 -5.51
N TYR A 331 -10.57 -8.84 -5.20
CA TYR A 331 -9.80 -8.01 -6.10
C TYR A 331 -8.32 -8.19 -5.77
N GLN A 332 -7.55 -8.76 -6.69
CA GLN A 332 -6.13 -9.05 -6.53
C GLN A 332 -5.31 -8.13 -7.44
N ALA A 333 -4.33 -7.43 -6.86
CA ALA A 333 -3.37 -6.65 -7.63
C ALA A 333 -2.52 -7.59 -8.49
N MET A 334 -2.42 -7.30 -9.78
CA MET A 334 -1.48 -7.95 -10.69
C MET A 334 -0.24 -7.08 -10.83
N HIS A 335 0.92 -7.71 -10.96
CA HIS A 335 2.19 -7.03 -11.18
C HIS A 335 2.94 -7.67 -12.34
N ASP A 336 3.68 -6.87 -13.09
CA ASP A 336 4.57 -7.33 -14.16
C ASP A 336 5.90 -7.89 -13.60
N GLU A 337 6.83 -8.26 -14.49
CA GLU A 337 8.15 -8.78 -14.12
C GLU A 337 9.04 -7.77 -13.37
N ASN A 338 8.73 -6.47 -13.48
CA ASN A 338 9.43 -5.39 -12.78
C ASN A 338 8.76 -5.03 -11.44
N GLY A 339 7.66 -5.71 -11.10
CA GLY A 339 6.84 -5.42 -9.92
C GLY A 339 5.96 -4.17 -10.07
N GLU A 340 5.72 -3.72 -11.30
CA GLU A 340 4.80 -2.62 -11.59
C GLU A 340 3.37 -3.11 -11.66
N TYR A 341 2.44 -2.30 -11.16
CA TYR A 341 1.02 -2.64 -11.17
C TYR A 341 0.50 -2.80 -12.60
N ALA A 342 0.04 -4.01 -12.91
CA ALA A 342 -0.40 -4.43 -14.24
C ALA A 342 -1.94 -4.48 -14.37
N GLY A 343 -2.68 -4.23 -13.28
CA GLY A 343 -4.14 -4.25 -13.26
C GLY A 343 -4.73 -5.05 -12.11
N ILE A 344 -6.00 -5.41 -12.24
CA ILE A 344 -6.76 -6.16 -11.25
C ILE A 344 -7.23 -7.47 -11.87
N ASN A 345 -6.94 -8.56 -11.17
CA ASN A 345 -7.67 -9.81 -11.33
C ASN A 345 -8.79 -9.86 -10.27
N GLU A 346 -10.04 -9.74 -10.69
CA GLU A 346 -11.20 -10.02 -9.85
C GLU A 346 -11.56 -11.50 -9.98
N TYR A 347 -11.70 -12.19 -8.85
CA TYR A 347 -12.31 -13.51 -8.81
C TYR A 347 -13.44 -13.59 -7.79
N ILE A 348 -14.56 -14.15 -8.23
CA ILE A 348 -15.80 -14.26 -7.47
C ILE A 348 -16.14 -15.73 -7.29
N LEU A 349 -16.33 -16.13 -6.04
CA LEU A 349 -16.73 -17.48 -5.72
C LEU A 349 -17.78 -17.52 -4.62
N ASP A 350 -18.62 -18.54 -4.66
CA ASP A 350 -19.39 -18.99 -3.52
C ASP A 350 -18.47 -19.82 -2.62
N PHE A 351 -18.14 -19.29 -1.45
CA PHE A 351 -17.24 -19.93 -0.51
C PHE A 351 -17.93 -21.04 0.30
N LYS A 352 -19.25 -21.08 0.31
CA LYS A 352 -20.03 -21.97 1.18
C LYS A 352 -19.76 -23.46 0.89
N PRO A 353 -19.72 -23.95 -0.36
CA PRO A 353 -19.41 -25.37 -0.63
C PRO A 353 -18.04 -25.81 -0.10
N ILE A 354 -17.05 -24.91 -0.14
CA ILE A 354 -15.69 -25.19 0.38
C ILE A 354 -15.74 -25.32 1.91
N ILE A 355 -16.47 -24.42 2.58
CA ILE A 355 -16.66 -24.46 4.03
C ILE A 355 -17.39 -25.74 4.43
N GLU A 356 -18.50 -26.06 3.78
CA GLU A 356 -19.29 -27.26 4.06
C GLU A 356 -18.47 -28.53 3.88
N TRP A 357 -17.71 -28.63 2.79
CA TRP A 357 -16.78 -29.73 2.57
C TRP A 357 -15.74 -29.83 3.69
N TYR A 358 -15.11 -28.71 4.07
CA TYR A 358 -14.12 -28.67 5.16
C TYR A 358 -14.71 -29.13 6.50
N LEU A 359 -15.89 -28.62 6.87
CA LEU A 359 -16.56 -29.01 8.12
C LEU A 359 -16.95 -30.49 8.11
N GLN A 360 -17.42 -31.01 6.98
CA GLN A 360 -17.71 -32.43 6.82
C GLN A 360 -16.45 -33.30 6.97
N GLN A 361 -15.33 -32.90 6.37
CA GLN A 361 -14.08 -33.67 6.45
C GLN A 361 -13.45 -33.64 7.84
N THR A 362 -13.64 -32.56 8.59
CA THR A 362 -12.97 -32.35 9.89
C THR A 362 -13.86 -32.66 11.09
N GLY A 363 -15.18 -32.78 10.91
CA GLY A 363 -16.15 -32.88 11.99
C GLY A 363 -16.27 -31.61 12.83
N GLN A 364 -15.67 -30.50 12.39
CA GLN A 364 -15.76 -29.21 13.06
C GLN A 364 -17.12 -28.55 12.83
N LYS A 365 -17.43 -27.54 13.65
CA LYS A 365 -18.62 -26.70 13.50
C LYS A 365 -18.24 -25.23 13.61
N LEU A 366 -18.93 -24.39 12.83
CA LEU A 366 -18.87 -22.94 13.04
C LEU A 366 -19.60 -22.59 14.33
N VAL A 367 -18.97 -21.79 15.18
CA VAL A 367 -19.58 -21.18 16.36
C VAL A 367 -19.70 -19.69 16.11
N GLY A 368 -20.91 -19.16 16.18
CA GLY A 368 -21.15 -17.72 16.06
C GLY A 368 -20.55 -16.98 17.25
N ASN A 369 -20.08 -15.76 17.02
CA ASN A 369 -19.74 -14.82 18.08
C ASN A 369 -20.88 -13.79 18.17
N GLU A 370 -21.63 -13.76 19.27
CA GLU A 370 -22.76 -12.82 19.45
C GLU A 370 -22.32 -11.36 19.42
N ASP A 371 -21.04 -11.07 19.66
CA ASP A 371 -20.45 -9.72 19.65
C ASP A 371 -20.05 -9.20 18.25
N ALA A 372 -20.21 -9.98 17.18
CA ALA A 372 -19.72 -9.60 15.85
C ALA A 372 -20.65 -8.61 15.09
N ILE A 373 -21.85 -8.32 15.60
CA ILE A 373 -22.83 -7.44 14.97
C ILE A 373 -22.89 -6.09 15.72
N SER A 374 -21.85 -5.27 15.65
CA SER A 374 -21.98 -3.87 16.12
C SER A 374 -21.09 -2.83 15.42
N SER A 375 -20.35 -3.18 14.36
CA SER A 375 -19.40 -2.24 13.73
C SER A 375 -19.70 -1.86 12.28
N ALA A 376 -20.85 -2.24 11.73
CA ALA A 376 -21.26 -1.82 10.39
C ALA A 376 -22.65 -1.14 10.42
N SER A 377 -22.61 0.19 10.45
CA SER A 377 -23.66 1.09 9.94
C SER A 377 -25.00 1.14 10.67
N VAL A 378 -25.10 2.00 11.68
CA VAL A 378 -26.37 2.68 11.98
C VAL A 378 -26.14 4.19 11.84
N HIS A 379 -26.59 4.74 10.72
CA HIS A 379 -26.90 6.16 10.64
C HIS A 379 -28.08 6.43 11.57
N GLN A 380 -27.85 7.21 12.62
CA GLN A 380 -28.93 7.77 13.43
C GLN A 380 -29.22 9.18 12.91
N GLU A 381 -30.35 9.34 12.24
CA GLU A 381 -30.94 10.67 12.03
C GLU A 381 -31.48 11.21 13.37
N PRO A 382 -31.42 12.54 13.60
CA PRO A 382 -31.96 13.14 14.80
C PRO A 382 -33.48 13.29 14.66
N THR A 383 -34.25 12.67 15.54
CA THR A 383 -35.66 13.02 15.72
C THR A 383 -35.83 13.71 17.08
N ASP A 384 -36.11 15.01 17.01
CA ASP A 384 -36.72 15.77 18.09
C ASP A 384 -38.16 15.29 18.32
N ALA A 385 -38.50 14.93 19.56
CA ALA A 385 -39.83 15.12 20.14
C ALA A 385 -39.87 14.79 21.65
N VAL A 386 -39.77 15.86 22.44
CA VAL A 386 -40.50 16.20 23.69
C VAL A 386 -41.24 15.14 24.54
N THR A 387 -41.05 15.33 25.86
CA THR A 387 -41.95 15.16 27.02
C THR A 387 -42.25 13.76 27.61
N SER A 388 -41.81 13.54 28.85
CA SER A 388 -42.68 13.66 30.04
C SER A 388 -41.89 13.52 31.36
N ALA A 389 -42.23 14.36 32.33
CA ALA A 389 -41.66 14.45 33.66
C ALA A 389 -42.16 13.34 34.61
N SER A 390 -41.42 13.05 35.69
CA SER A 390 -41.92 13.13 37.09
C SER A 390 -40.83 12.81 38.14
N THR A 391 -40.42 13.87 38.86
CA THR A 391 -40.33 14.03 40.34
C THR A 391 -39.42 13.17 41.23
N HIS A 392 -38.52 13.90 41.91
CA HIS A 392 -38.18 13.91 43.35
C HIS A 392 -37.74 12.62 44.06
N ASP A 393 -36.54 12.61 44.67
CA ASP A 393 -36.32 13.21 45.99
C ASP A 393 -34.82 13.40 46.31
N ALA A 394 -34.52 14.48 47.03
CA ALA A 394 -33.22 14.80 47.59
C ALA A 394 -33.14 14.33 49.05
N PRO A 395 -31.95 14.38 49.66
CA PRO A 395 -31.87 15.25 50.84
C PRO A 395 -30.64 16.18 50.82
N ALA A 396 -30.88 17.41 51.26
CA ALA A 396 -29.92 18.37 51.80
C ALA A 396 -29.65 18.01 53.29
N ALA A 397 -28.70 18.53 54.07
CA ALA A 397 -27.72 19.61 53.99
C ALA A 397 -26.70 19.36 55.13
N ASP A 398 -25.54 20.02 55.07
CA ASP A 398 -24.91 20.81 56.15
C ASP A 398 -23.46 21.11 55.72
N ALA A 399 -23.17 22.30 55.20
CA ALA A 399 -22.91 23.56 55.90
C ALA A 399 -21.46 23.70 56.44
N VAL A 400 -20.89 24.85 56.06
CA VAL A 400 -19.86 25.68 56.71
C VAL A 400 -18.35 25.32 56.68
N THR A 401 -17.66 26.17 55.91
CA THR A 401 -16.52 27.06 56.28
C THR A 401 -15.05 26.65 56.06
N SER A 402 -14.38 27.58 55.37
CA SER A 402 -12.99 28.07 55.55
C SER A 402 -11.83 27.10 55.28
N ALA A 403 -11.01 27.40 54.27
CA ALA A 403 -9.88 28.34 54.39
C ALA A 403 -8.91 28.13 53.21
N SER A 404 -8.43 29.26 52.68
CA SER A 404 -7.35 29.35 51.71
C SER A 404 -6.00 28.92 52.31
N VAL A 405 -5.07 28.50 51.44
CA VAL A 405 -3.69 29.04 51.26
C VAL A 405 -2.69 27.94 50.86
N LYS A 406 -2.02 28.22 49.73
CA LYS A 406 -0.79 27.68 49.12
C LYS A 406 -0.88 26.42 48.26
#